data_AF-A0A2Z7A4E6-F1
#
_entry.id   AF-A0A2Z7A4E6-F1
#
_cell.length_a   1.000
_cell.length_b   1.000
_cell.length_c   1.000
_cell.angle_alpha   90.00
_cell.angle_beta   90.00
_cell.angle_gamma   90.00
#
_symmetry.space_group_name_H-M   'P 1'
#
loop_
_entity.id
_entity.type
_entity.pdbx_description
1 polymer ?
#
loop_
_entity_poly.entity_id
_entity_poly.type
_entity_poly.pdbx_seq_one_letter_code
_entity_poly.pdbx_strand_id
1 'polypeptide(L)'
;AQFKSWTRVSDQWVAWVERLYPYFGNQWKSQGLWNLVEMSKVVMSKQSLLFDCILRFWSPASNAFLFSWGPMSPTLYDIYFFTGLSLIGPDSPYFIDDSAAPKLAPPRY
;
A
#
# COMPACT_ATOMS: atom_id res chain seq x y z
N ALA A 1 -22.39 4.93 7.15
CA ALA A 1 -21.97 5.85 6.08
C ALA A 1 -21.70 5.03 4.82
N GLN A 2 -22.27 5.40 3.67
CA GLN A 2 -22.03 4.67 2.41
C GLN A 2 -20.79 5.24 1.74
N PHE A 3 -19.81 4.40 1.42
CA PHE A 3 -18.60 4.82 0.70
C PHE A 3 -18.97 5.23 -0.74
N LYS A 4 -18.92 6.54 -1.02
CA LYS A 4 -19.49 7.16 -2.24
C LYS A 4 -18.63 6.99 -3.50
N SER A 5 -17.36 6.62 -3.40
CA SER A 5 -16.47 6.50 -4.57
C SER A 5 -15.54 5.31 -4.42
N TRP A 6 -15.81 4.24 -5.16
CA TRP A 6 -14.84 3.14 -5.32
C TRP A 6 -13.82 3.50 -6.40
N THR A 7 -12.60 2.96 -6.30
CA THR A 7 -11.58 3.21 -7.32
C THR A 7 -12.08 2.72 -8.68
N ARG A 8 -12.12 3.65 -9.63
CA ARG A 8 -12.29 3.34 -11.05
C ARG A 8 -10.96 3.66 -11.71
N VAL A 9 -10.39 2.67 -12.39
CA VAL A 9 -9.26 2.91 -13.25
C VAL A 9 -9.78 3.55 -14.53
N SER A 10 -9.15 4.64 -14.95
CA SER A 10 -9.48 5.30 -16.22
C SER A 10 -8.78 4.58 -17.36
N ASP A 11 -9.51 4.25 -18.43
CA ASP A 11 -8.90 3.70 -19.65
C ASP A 11 -7.86 4.66 -20.25
N GLN A 12 -8.06 5.97 -20.07
CA GLN A 12 -7.09 6.99 -20.49
C GLN A 12 -5.79 6.92 -19.68
N TRP A 13 -5.88 6.58 -18.39
CA TRP A 13 -4.70 6.37 -17.54
C TRP A 13 -3.93 5.13 -18.01
N VAL A 14 -4.63 4.01 -18.21
CA VAL A 14 -4.02 2.76 -18.71
C VAL A 14 -3.33 3.02 -20.05
N ALA A 15 -4.02 3.64 -21.00
CA ALA A 15 -3.44 3.98 -22.31
C ALA A 15 -2.24 4.93 -22.20
N TRP A 16 -2.25 5.86 -21.25
CA TRP A 16 -1.11 6.75 -21.00
C TRP A 16 0.10 5.98 -20.46
N VAL A 17 -0.10 5.07 -19.52
CA VAL A 17 0.98 4.22 -18.95
C VAL A 17 1.58 3.31 -20.04
N GLU A 18 0.74 2.61 -20.79
CA GLU A 18 1.19 1.71 -21.87
C GLU A 18 1.99 2.46 -22.95
N ARG A 19 1.60 3.69 -23.29
CA ARG A 19 2.35 4.52 -24.25
C ARG A 19 3.73 4.93 -23.72
N LEU A 20 3.86 5.17 -22.41
CA LEU A 20 5.13 5.58 -21.80
C LEU A 20 6.05 4.41 -21.44
N TYR A 21 5.49 3.21 -21.30
CA TYR A 21 6.23 2.01 -20.93
C TYR A 21 7.49 1.76 -21.79
N PRO A 22 7.47 1.86 -23.14
CA PRO A 22 8.66 1.66 -23.96
C PRO A 22 9.82 2.62 -23.65
N TYR A 23 9.51 3.82 -23.16
CA TYR A 23 10.50 4.88 -22.91
C TYR A 23 10.98 4.89 -21.45
N PHE A 24 10.08 4.66 -20.50
CA PHE A 24 10.35 4.83 -19.07
C PHE A 24 10.27 3.53 -18.27
N GLY A 25 9.81 2.42 -18.85
CA GLY A 25 9.61 1.17 -18.14
C GLY A 25 10.86 0.64 -17.45
N ASN A 26 12.03 0.77 -18.09
CA ASN A 26 13.32 0.40 -17.48
C ASN A 26 13.67 1.30 -16.28
N GLN A 27 13.39 2.59 -16.36
CA GLN A 27 13.62 3.53 -15.25
C GLN A 27 12.65 3.25 -14.10
N TRP A 28 11.39 2.95 -14.38
CA TRP A 28 10.43 2.56 -13.33
C TRP A 28 10.84 1.28 -12.61
N LYS A 29 11.36 0.29 -13.35
CA LYS A 29 11.88 -0.95 -12.76
C LYS A 29 13.13 -0.69 -11.92
N SER A 30 14.09 0.10 -12.40
CA SER A 30 15.31 0.39 -11.64
C SER A 30 15.05 1.19 -10.36
N GLN A 31 13.99 1.99 -10.33
CA GLN A 31 13.55 2.76 -9.17
C GLN A 31 12.53 2.02 -8.28
N GLY A 32 12.19 0.75 -8.58
CA GLY A 32 11.20 -0.02 -7.82
C GLY A 32 9.75 0.46 -7.94
N LEU A 33 9.45 1.36 -8.88
CA LEU A 33 8.12 1.94 -9.10
C LEU A 33 7.21 1.03 -9.94
N TRP A 34 7.78 0.03 -10.62
CA TRP A 34 7.07 -0.80 -11.58
C TRP A 34 5.81 -1.46 -10.99
N ASN A 35 5.91 -2.05 -9.79
CA ASN A 35 4.78 -2.73 -9.15
C ASN A 35 3.63 -1.74 -8.85
N LEU A 36 3.94 -0.54 -8.36
CA LEU A 36 2.95 0.50 -8.12
C LEU A 36 2.26 0.94 -9.43
N VAL A 37 3.03 1.14 -10.50
CA VAL A 37 2.50 1.53 -11.81
C VAL A 37 1.58 0.46 -12.36
N GLU A 38 1.97 -0.81 -12.30
CA GLU A 38 1.11 -1.93 -12.72
C GLU A 38 -0.18 -2.01 -11.89
N MET A 39 -0.09 -1.89 -10.57
CA MET A 39 -1.25 -1.90 -9.69
C MET A 39 -2.23 -0.76 -9.97
N SER A 40 -1.72 0.42 -10.37
CA SER A 40 -2.57 1.56 -10.69
C SER A 40 -3.51 1.32 -11.89
N LYS A 41 -3.21 0.31 -12.72
CA LYS A 41 -4.04 -0.10 -13.85
C LYS A 41 -5.12 -1.11 -13.46
N VAL A 42 -5.08 -1.67 -12.25
CA VAL A 42 -5.97 -2.75 -11.83
C VAL A 42 -7.16 -2.19 -11.06
N VAL A 43 -8.37 -2.54 -11.49
CA VAL A 43 -9.59 -2.27 -10.72
C VAL A 43 -9.70 -3.30 -9.61
N MET A 44 -9.66 -2.85 -8.36
CA MET A 44 -9.96 -3.72 -7.22
C MET A 44 -11.44 -4.07 -7.22
N SER A 45 -11.79 -5.34 -7.02
CA SER A 45 -13.19 -5.71 -6.84
C SER A 45 -13.76 -5.03 -5.60
N LYS A 46 -14.93 -4.39 -5.72
CA LYS A 46 -15.57 -3.74 -4.57
C LYS A 46 -16.13 -4.82 -3.63
N GLN A 47 -15.33 -5.25 -2.67
CA GLN A 47 -15.82 -6.04 -1.54
C GLN A 47 -16.54 -5.15 -0.52
N SER A 48 -17.59 -4.45 -0.98
CA SER A 48 -18.31 -3.40 -0.25
C SER A 48 -18.67 -3.80 1.19
N LEU A 49 -19.22 -5.00 1.37
CA LEU A 49 -19.59 -5.51 2.69
C LEU A 49 -18.39 -5.64 3.64
N LEU A 50 -17.26 -6.16 3.14
CA LEU A 50 -16.05 -6.32 3.95
C LEU A 50 -15.49 -4.96 4.36
N PHE A 51 -15.41 -4.01 3.43
CA PHE A 51 -14.96 -2.66 3.70
C PHE A 51 -15.86 -1.94 4.69
N ASP A 52 -17.18 -2.02 4.51
CA ASP A 52 -18.15 -1.42 5.43
C ASP A 52 -18.03 -2.01 6.84
N CYS A 53 -17.74 -3.31 6.97
CA CYS A 53 -17.50 -3.96 8.26
C CYS A 53 -16.20 -3.51 8.91
N ILE A 54 -15.08 -3.51 8.17
CA ILE A 54 -13.76 -3.14 8.70
C ILE A 54 -13.70 -1.65 9.10
N LEU A 55 -14.31 -0.77 8.31
CA LEU A 55 -14.35 0.66 8.59
C LEU A 55 -15.08 1.01 9.90
N ARG A 56 -15.98 0.16 10.40
CA ARG A 56 -16.61 0.36 11.72
C ARG A 56 -15.61 0.28 12.88
N PHE A 57 -14.51 -0.43 12.69
CA PHE A 57 -13.46 -0.54 13.68
C PHE A 57 -12.43 0.59 13.57
N TRP A 58 -12.42 1.36 12.47
CA TRP A 58 -11.43 2.43 12.27
C TRP A 58 -11.64 3.60 13.24
N SER A 59 -10.59 3.92 13.99
CA SER A 59 -10.50 5.11 14.85
C SER A 59 -9.59 6.16 14.19
N PRO A 60 -10.15 7.30 13.74
CA PRO A 60 -9.36 8.41 13.21
C PRO A 60 -8.41 9.03 14.25
N ALA A 61 -8.73 8.93 15.54
CA ALA A 61 -7.90 9.49 16.62
C ALA A 61 -6.59 8.73 16.81
N SER A 62 -6.58 7.43 16.52
CA SER A 62 -5.42 6.55 16.72
C SER A 62 -4.84 5.99 15.43
N ASN A 63 -5.44 6.29 14.27
CA ASN A 63 -5.10 5.69 12.97
C ASN A 63 -5.00 4.15 13.02
N ALA A 64 -5.93 3.52 13.74
CA ALA A 64 -5.95 2.08 13.97
C ALA A 64 -7.37 1.53 13.97
N PHE A 65 -7.51 0.25 13.63
CA PHE A 65 -8.70 -0.55 13.85
C PHE A 65 -8.76 -1.02 15.31
N LEU A 66 -9.86 -0.77 16.00
CA LEU A 66 -10.07 -1.11 17.40
C LEU A 66 -10.87 -2.40 17.54
N PHE A 67 -10.19 -3.53 17.70
CA PHE A 67 -10.85 -4.81 17.95
C PHE A 67 -10.91 -5.14 19.45
N SER A 68 -11.75 -6.12 19.83
CA SER A 68 -11.86 -6.59 21.22
C SER A 68 -10.55 -7.19 21.77
N TRP A 69 -9.67 -7.63 20.88
CA TRP A 69 -8.37 -8.22 21.18
C TRP A 69 -7.21 -7.22 21.06
N GLY A 70 -7.49 -5.95 20.77
CA GLY A 70 -6.51 -4.87 20.72
C GLY A 70 -6.56 -4.03 19.45
N PRO A 71 -5.78 -2.94 19.41
CA PRO A 71 -5.64 -2.11 18.22
C PRO A 71 -4.79 -2.81 17.15
N MET A 72 -5.18 -2.65 15.89
CA MET A 72 -4.45 -3.12 14.71
C MET A 72 -4.34 -1.98 13.71
N SER A 73 -3.14 -1.66 13.25
CA SER A 73 -2.91 -0.60 12.25
C SER A 73 -2.10 -1.16 11.08
N PRO A 74 -2.36 -0.71 9.84
CA PRO A 74 -1.43 -0.96 8.73
C PRO A 74 -0.05 -0.44 9.10
N THR A 75 0.97 -1.25 8.88
CA THR A 75 2.37 -0.90 9.09
C THR A 75 3.00 -0.43 7.79
N LEU A 76 4.16 0.22 7.89
CA LEU A 76 4.95 0.55 6.70
C LEU A 76 5.28 -0.73 5.90
N TYR A 77 5.57 -1.84 6.59
CA TYR A 77 5.84 -3.12 5.94
C TYR A 77 4.65 -3.64 5.12
N ASP A 78 3.42 -3.47 5.62
CA ASP A 78 2.22 -3.82 4.85
C ASP A 78 2.14 -3.00 3.56
N ILE A 79 2.44 -1.70 3.62
CA ILE A 79 2.47 -0.81 2.44
C ILE A 79 3.56 -1.25 1.45
N TYR A 80 4.75 -1.58 1.93
CA TYR A 80 5.83 -2.13 1.10
C TYR A 80 5.41 -3.44 0.42
N PHE A 81 4.82 -4.36 1.18
CA PHE A 81 4.38 -5.64 0.66
C PHE A 81 3.33 -5.47 -0.44
N PHE A 82 2.37 -4.56 -0.26
CA PHE A 82 1.35 -4.30 -1.27
C PHE A 82 1.90 -3.55 -2.48
N THR A 83 2.73 -2.53 -2.30
CA THR A 83 3.09 -1.59 -3.38
C THR A 83 4.44 -1.89 -4.04
N GLY A 84 5.30 -2.66 -3.38
CA GLY A 84 6.69 -2.88 -3.76
C GLY A 84 7.59 -1.64 -3.62
N LEU A 85 7.07 -0.53 -3.10
CA LEU A 85 7.82 0.72 -2.95
C LEU A 85 8.82 0.60 -1.80
N SER A 86 10.08 0.99 -2.04
CA SER A 86 11.10 1.03 -0.99
C SER A 86 10.61 1.82 0.22
N LEU A 87 10.77 1.21 1.41
CA LEU A 87 10.46 1.82 2.70
C LEU A 87 11.37 3.00 3.03
N ILE A 88 12.53 3.05 2.37
CA ILE A 88 13.64 3.95 2.62
C ILE A 88 13.91 4.71 1.34
N GLY A 89 13.79 6.04 1.44
CA GLY A 89 14.28 6.94 0.40
C GLY A 89 15.81 7.05 0.46
N PRO A 90 16.46 7.53 -0.61
CA PRO A 90 17.91 7.69 -0.68
C PRO A 90 18.51 8.49 0.50
N ASP A 91 17.73 9.42 1.04
CA ASP A 91 18.12 10.31 2.13
C ASP A 91 17.54 9.91 3.50
N SER A 92 16.96 8.71 3.62
CA SER A 92 16.38 8.24 4.88
C SER A 92 17.49 7.93 5.88
N PRO A 93 17.48 8.53 7.08
CA PRO A 93 18.45 8.23 8.13
C PRO A 93 18.21 6.87 8.79
N TYR A 94 17.09 6.20 8.46
CA TYR A 94 16.73 4.88 8.98
C TYR A 94 17.09 3.82 7.93
N PHE A 95 17.88 2.82 8.31
CA PHE A 95 18.10 1.59 7.53
C PHE A 95 17.12 0.50 8.01
N ILE A 96 16.44 -0.21 7.10
CA ILE A 96 15.49 -1.30 7.43
C ILE A 96 16.29 -2.56 7.76
N ASP A 97 17.52 -2.64 7.23
CA ASP A 97 18.53 -3.64 7.57
C ASP A 97 19.59 -3.06 8.51
N ASP A 98 19.19 -2.12 9.37
CA ASP A 98 20.08 -1.70 10.46
C ASP A 98 20.20 -2.88 11.42
N SER A 99 21.39 -3.46 11.54
CA SER A 99 21.64 -4.56 12.49
C SER A 99 21.39 -4.13 13.95
N ALA A 100 21.35 -2.82 14.20
CA ALA A 100 20.97 -2.19 15.46
C ALA A 100 19.45 -1.94 15.61
N ALA A 101 18.65 -2.15 14.57
CA ALA A 101 17.19 -1.99 14.65
C ALA A 101 16.61 -3.00 15.66
N PRO A 102 15.57 -2.63 16.42
CA PRO A 102 14.89 -3.55 17.32
C PRO A 102 14.40 -4.76 16.51
N LYS A 103 14.89 -5.95 16.84
CA LYS A 103 14.37 -7.19 16.26
C LYS A 103 12.88 -7.27 16.56
N LEU A 104 12.07 -7.26 15.50
CA LEU A 104 10.64 -7.47 15.62
C LEU A 104 10.41 -8.78 16.39
N ALA A 105 9.51 -8.73 17.37
CA ALA A 105 9.11 -9.93 18.07
C ALA A 105 8.59 -10.94 17.04
N PRO A 106 8.94 -12.23 17.16
CA PRO A 106 8.41 -13.25 16.26
C PRO A 106 6.88 -13.19 16.29
N PRO A 107 6.22 -13.41 15.14
CA PRO A 107 4.77 -13.38 15.07
C PRO A 107 4.23 -14.39 16.08
N ARG A 108 3.37 -13.89 16.99
CA ARG A 108 2.68 -14.72 17.97
C ARG A 108 1.47 -15.32 17.27
N TYR A 109 1.67 -16.42 16.56
CA TYR A 109 0.59 -17.33 16.16
C TYR A 109 0.52 -18.49 17.14
#